data_AF-A0A524D5E9-F1
#
_entry.id   AF-A0A524D5E9-F1
#
_cell.length_a   1.000
_cell.length_b   1.000
_cell.length_c   1.000
_cell.angle_alpha   90.00
_cell.angle_beta   90.00
_cell.angle_gamma   90.00
#
_symmetry.space_group_name_H-M   'P 1'
#
loop_
_entity.id
_entity.type
_entity.pdbx_description
1 polymer ?
#
loop_
_entity_poly.entity_id
_entity_poly.type
_entity_poly.pdbx_seq_one_letter_code
_entity_poly.pdbx_strand_id
1 'polypeptide(L)' 'MSKVELLAPAKNFKAIKAASDYADSVYFGVEKYNMRMRSENINIKDLWKI' A
#
# COMPACT_ATOMS: atom_id res chain seq x y z
N MET A 1 -1.28 -27.89 2.26
CA MET A 1 -1.94 -26.62 1.83
C MET A 1 -0.87 -25.54 1.89
N SER A 2 -0.62 -24.81 0.79
CA SER A 2 0.24 -23.62 0.84
C SER A 2 -0.43 -22.55 1.71
N LYS A 3 0.36 -21.73 2.40
CA LYS A 3 -0.15 -20.60 3.19
C LYS A 3 -0.92 -19.67 2.25
N VAL A 4 -2.11 -19.21 2.68
CA VAL A 4 -2.86 -18.17 1.97
C VAL A 4 -2.16 -16.83 2.19
N GLU A 5 -1.85 -16.11 1.11
CA GLU A 5 -1.24 -14.78 1.18
C GLU A 5 -2.31 -13.70 1.42
N LEU A 6 -2.08 -12.89 2.45
CA LEU A 6 -2.94 -11.76 2.77
C LEU A 6 -2.44 -10.49 2.06
N LEU A 7 -3.33 -9.90 1.24
CA LEU A 7 -3.08 -8.63 0.54
C LEU A 7 -3.82 -7.48 1.23
N ALA A 8 -3.08 -6.49 1.72
CA ALA A 8 -3.66 -5.32 2.39
C ALA A 8 -3.72 -4.06 1.47
N PRO A 9 -4.85 -3.32 1.45
CA PRO A 9 -4.93 -2.01 0.80
C PRO A 9 -4.20 -0.94 1.61
N ALA A 10 -3.17 -0.33 1.04
CA ALA A 10 -2.45 0.78 1.66
C ALA A 10 -2.70 2.10 0.92
N LYS A 11 -3.17 3.11 1.66
CA LYS A 11 -3.36 4.46 1.10
C LYS A 11 -2.12 5.34 1.21
N ASN A 12 -1.32 5.14 2.25
CA ASN A 12 -0.16 5.96 2.61
C ASN A 12 0.88 5.10 3.38
N PHE A 13 2.05 5.67 3.65
CA PHE A 13 3.13 4.99 4.39
C PHE A 13 2.74 4.55 5.80
N LYS A 14 1.87 5.29 6.50
CA LYS A 14 1.39 4.90 7.84
C LYS A 14 0.58 3.60 7.77
N ALA A 15 -0.24 3.44 6.74
CA ALA A 15 -1.02 2.22 6.51
C ALA A 15 -0.11 1.02 6.18
N ILE A 16 0.92 1.21 5.36
CA ILE A 16 1.93 0.15 5.09
C ILE A 16 2.59 -0.28 6.39
N LYS A 17 3.08 0.68 7.19
CA LYS A 17 3.73 0.38 8.46
C LYS A 17 2.82 -0.36 9.42
N ALA A 18 1.55 0.01 9.49
CA ALA A 18 0.56 -0.68 10.33
C ALA A 18 0.24 -2.10 9.82
N ALA A 19 0.33 -2.36 8.52
CA ALA A 19 0.04 -3.65 7.92
C ALA A 19 1.23 -4.63 7.92
N SER A 20 2.46 -4.14 8.11
CA SER A 20 3.71 -4.92 7.98
C SER A 20 3.75 -6.21 8.80
N ASP A 21 3.12 -6.22 9.97
CA ASP A 21 3.13 -7.39 10.87
C ASP A 21 1.93 -8.34 10.63
N TYR A 22 0.99 -7.95 9.76
CA TYR A 22 -0.32 -8.60 9.62
C TYR A 22 -0.66 -9.06 8.20
N ALA A 23 0.07 -8.59 7.18
CA ALA A 23 -0.17 -8.91 5.78
C ALA A 23 1.11 -9.39 5.11
N ASP A 24 0.97 -10.32 4.15
CA ASP A 24 2.10 -10.82 3.35
C ASP A 24 2.45 -9.85 2.22
N SER A 25 1.48 -9.06 1.75
CA SER A 25 1.67 -8.08 0.68
C SER A 25 0.76 -6.85 0.85
N VAL A 26 1.14 -5.75 0.19
CA VAL A 26 0.33 -4.53 0.13
C VAL A 26 0.09 -4.10 -1.31
N TYR A 27 -1.11 -3.60 -1.62
CA TYR A 27 -1.36 -2.85 -2.84
C TYR A 27 -1.62 -1.39 -2.50
N PHE A 28 -1.06 -0.48 -3.29
CA PHE A 28 -1.25 0.95 -3.13
C PHE A 28 -1.38 1.62 -4.50
N GLY A 29 -2.10 2.74 -4.53
CA GLY A 29 -2.19 3.61 -5.69
C GLY A 29 -1.24 4.79 -5.58
N VAL A 30 -0.78 5.31 -6.72
CA VAL A 30 -0.02 6.56 -6.80
C VAL A 30 -0.93 7.72 -7.24
N GLU A 31 -0.51 8.97 -7.02
CA GLU A 31 -1.34 10.18 -7.21
C GLU A 31 -2.17 10.24 -8.50
N LYS A 32 -1.57 9.94 -9.65
CA LYS A 32 -2.25 9.97 -10.97
C LYS A 32 -2.86 8.63 -11.38
N TYR A 33 -2.58 7.57 -10.64
CA TYR A 33 -3.01 6.20 -10.93
C TYR A 33 -3.59 5.56 -9.67
N ASN A 34 -4.69 6.11 -9.17
CA ASN A 34 -5.48 5.53 -8.09
C ASN A 34 -6.98 5.62 -8.43
N MET A 35 -7.77 4.75 -7.80
CA MET A 35 -9.23 4.74 -7.94
C MET A 35 -9.95 5.73 -6.99
N ARG A 36 -9.22 6.59 -6.26
CA ARG A 36 -9.75 7.42 -5.17
C ARG A 36 -9.23 8.85 -5.24
N MET A 37 -10.03 9.73 -5.84
CA MET A 37 -9.79 11.17 -6.04
C MET A 37 -9.28 11.94 -4.80
N ARG A 38 -9.54 11.45 -3.58
CA ARG A 38 -9.19 12.11 -2.29
C ARG A 38 -8.28 11.28 -1.38
N SER A 39 -7.57 10.29 -1.91
CA SER A 39 -6.63 9.48 -1.12
C SER A 39 -5.32 10.24 -0.86
N GLU A 40 -4.73 10.05 0.33
CA GLU A 40 -3.36 10.49 0.67
C GLU A 40 -2.32 9.62 -0.07
N ASN A 41 -2.37 9.63 -1.40
CA ASN A 41 -1.63 8.70 -2.24
C ASN A 41 -0.12 8.77 -2.00
N ILE A 42 0.55 7.66 -2.28
CA ILE A 42 2.00 7.61 -2.31
C ILE A 42 2.48 8.37 -3.56
N ASN A 43 3.41 9.31 -3.39
CA ASN A 43 4.00 10.02 -4.51
C ASN A 43 4.98 9.08 -5.24
N ILE A 44 5.02 9.15 -6.57
CA ILE A 44 5.94 8.32 -7.35
C ILE A 44 7.41 8.60 -7.00
N LYS A 45 7.70 9.84 -6.60
CA LYS A 45 9.00 10.28 -6.11
C LYS A 45 9.32 9.73 -4.73
N ASP A 46 8.43 9.05 -4.03
CA ASP A 46 8.72 8.44 -2.74
C ASP A 46 8.85 6.92 -2.83
N LEU A 47 8.73 6.31 -4.02
CA LEU A 47 8.88 4.86 -4.19
C LEU A 47 10.26 4.34 -3.76
N TRP A 48 11.31 5.15 -3.85
CA TRP A 48 12.65 4.75 -3.40
C TRP A 48 12.80 4.73 -1.88
N LYS A 49 11.78 5.13 -1.11
CA LYS A 49 11.74 5.05 0.35
C LYS A 49 11.05 3.78 0.87
N ILE A 50 10.49 2.98 -0.03
CA ILE A 50 9.87 1.67 0.23
C ILE A 50 10.95 0.61 0.02
#